data_AF-A0A8T7GR86-F1
#
_entry.id   AF-A0A8T7GR86-F1
#
_cell.length_a   1.000
_cell.length_b   1.000
_cell.length_c   1.000
_cell.angle_alpha   90.00
_cell.angle_beta   90.00
_cell.angle_gamma   90.00
#
_symmetry.space_group_name_H-M   'P 1'
#
loop_
_entity.id
_entity.type
_entity.pdbx_description
1 polymer ?
#
loop_
_entity_poly.entity_id
_entity_poly.type
_entity_poly.pdbx_seq_one_letter_code
_entity_poly.pdbx_strand_id
1 'polypeptide(L)'
;MLPPGYAVTYSTLARLVGTSPRAVGAWMRANKWLIVVPCHRVVASRGLGGFSRGVEFKKRLLELEAGKRGLRVIRSVEEFWKVLELEGRAVEG
;
A
#
# COMPACT_ATOMS: atom_id res chain seq x y z
N MET A 1 8.47 -4.72 2.40
CA MET A 1 7.79 -3.41 2.15
C MET A 1 7.57 -3.28 0.65
N LEU A 2 6.48 -2.65 0.20
CA LEU A 2 6.26 -2.40 -1.24
C LEU A 2 7.20 -1.30 -1.76
N PRO A 3 7.64 -1.33 -3.03
CA PRO A 3 8.40 -0.22 -3.63
C PRO A 3 7.56 1.05 -3.79
N PRO A 4 8.19 2.23 -3.95
CA PRO A 4 7.49 3.45 -4.33
C PRO A 4 6.67 3.28 -5.62
N GLY A 5 5.48 3.86 -5.65
CA GLY A 5 4.56 3.80 -6.79
C GLY A 5 3.65 2.57 -6.80
N TYR A 6 3.78 1.69 -5.81
CA TYR A 6 2.85 0.58 -5.56
C TYR A 6 2.01 0.81 -4.31
N ALA A 7 0.73 0.47 -4.41
CA ALA A 7 -0.20 0.37 -3.30
C ALA A 7 -0.82 -1.02 -3.25
N VAL A 8 -1.36 -1.43 -2.11
CA VAL A 8 -2.05 -2.71 -1.92
C VAL A 8 -3.42 -2.48 -1.30
N THR A 9 -4.41 -3.26 -1.69
CA THR A 9 -5.74 -3.12 -1.07
C THR A 9 -5.77 -3.69 0.35
N TYR A 10 -6.64 -3.13 1.20
CA TYR A 10 -6.93 -3.69 2.53
C TYR A 10 -7.30 -5.18 2.46
N SER A 11 -8.07 -5.60 1.45
CA SER A 11 -8.47 -6.99 1.26
C SER A 11 -7.31 -7.91 0.93
N THR A 12 -6.40 -7.47 0.06
CA THR A 12 -5.19 -8.24 -0.28
C THR A 12 -4.27 -8.37 0.92
N LEU A 13 -4.01 -7.26 1.62
CA LEU A 13 -3.15 -7.27 2.80
C LEU A 13 -3.74 -8.12 3.92
N ALA A 14 -5.06 -8.07 4.12
CA ALA A 14 -5.75 -8.90 5.10
C ALA A 14 -5.60 -10.40 4.80
N ARG A 15 -5.71 -10.80 3.53
CA ARG A 15 -5.47 -12.19 3.10
C ARG A 15 -4.04 -12.63 3.36
N LEU A 16 -3.05 -11.78 3.05
CA LEU A 16 -1.63 -12.07 3.27
C LEU A 16 -1.30 -12.38 4.74
N VAL A 17 -1.92 -11.64 5.67
CA VAL A 17 -1.61 -11.75 7.10
C VAL A 17 -2.65 -12.55 7.89
N GLY A 18 -3.60 -13.21 7.21
CA GLY A 18 -4.60 -14.06 7.86
C GLY A 18 -5.59 -13.31 8.76
N THR A 19 -6.05 -12.12 8.35
CA THR A 19 -6.98 -11.30 9.14
C THR A 19 -8.12 -10.70 8.29
N SER A 20 -8.88 -9.77 8.86
CA SER A 20 -9.95 -9.05 8.16
C SER A 20 -9.49 -7.68 7.62
N PRO A 21 -10.06 -7.18 6.51
CA PRO A 21 -9.77 -5.83 6.00
C PRO A 21 -10.03 -4.72 7.02
N ARG A 22 -11.02 -4.92 7.91
CA ARG A 22 -11.38 -3.97 8.97
C ARG A 22 -10.30 -3.90 10.05
N ALA A 23 -9.73 -5.05 10.43
CA ALA A 23 -8.61 -5.12 11.37
C ALA A 23 -7.37 -4.41 10.82
N VAL A 24 -7.02 -4.67 9.55
CA VAL A 24 -5.96 -3.92 8.86
C VAL A 24 -6.23 -2.41 8.89
N GLY A 25 -7.45 -1.99 8.58
CA GLY A 25 -7.85 -0.57 8.67
C GLY A 25 -7.69 0.03 10.07
N ALA A 26 -7.98 -0.74 11.12
CA ALA A 26 -7.75 -0.31 12.51
C ALA A 26 -6.26 -0.13 12.81
N TRP A 27 -5.42 -1.07 12.39
CA TRP A 27 -3.96 -0.96 12.52
C TRP A 27 -3.39 0.24 11.77
N MET A 28 -3.86 0.49 10.54
CA MET A 28 -3.44 1.65 9.76
C MET A 28 -3.84 2.98 10.43
N ARG A 29 -5.01 3.04 11.10
CA ARG A 29 -5.44 4.22 11.87
C ARG A 29 -4.62 4.42 13.15
N ALA A 30 -4.23 3.33 13.82
CA ALA A 30 -3.44 3.39 15.04
C ALA A 30 -1.96 3.71 14.80
N ASN A 31 -1.51 3.72 13.54
CA ASN A 31 -0.12 3.97 13.19
C ASN A 31 0.30 5.44 13.48
N LYS A 32 1.14 5.62 14.50
CA LYS A 32 1.74 6.91 14.88
C LYS A 32 3.01 7.25 14.08
N TRP A 33 3.60 6.27 13.38
CA TRP A 33 4.90 6.38 12.71
C TRP A 33 4.73 6.48 11.18
N LEU A 34 4.06 7.54 10.74
CA LEU A 34 3.61 7.73 9.35
C LEU A 34 4.71 7.75 8.28
N ILE A 35 5.96 8.03 8.67
CA ILE A 35 7.10 8.09 7.73
C ILE A 35 7.81 6.73 7.66
N VAL A 36 7.92 6.02 8.78
CA VAL A 36 8.61 4.72 8.87
C VAL A 36 7.71 3.60 8.35
N VAL A 37 6.41 3.68 8.64
CA VAL A 37 5.42 2.70 8.21
C VAL A 37 4.57 3.32 7.09
N PRO A 38 4.70 2.85 5.83
CA PRO A 38 4.08 3.47 4.66
C PRO A 38 2.58 3.11 4.55
N CYS A 39 1.82 3.42 5.60
CA CYS A 39 0.39 3.11 5.70
C CYS A 39 -0.46 3.82 4.64
N HIS A 40 0.05 4.88 4.01
CA HIS A 40 -0.59 5.53 2.85
C HIS A 40 -0.63 4.62 1.62
N ARG A 41 0.24 3.60 1.53
CA ARG A 41 0.22 2.58 0.45
C ARG A 41 -0.89 1.53 0.61
N VAL A 42 -1.66 1.55 1.69
CA VAL A 42 -2.81 0.63 1.86
C VAL A 42 -4.11 1.36 1.47
N VAL A 43 -4.81 0.88 0.44
CA VAL A 43 -5.96 1.55 -0.17
C VAL A 43 -7.23 0.70 -0.15
N ALA A 44 -8.39 1.31 -0.39
CA ALA A 44 -9.64 0.57 -0.56
C ALA A 44 -9.65 -0.19 -1.89
N SER A 45 -10.51 -1.20 -2.02
CA SER A 45 -10.73 -1.89 -3.30
C SER A 45 -11.26 -0.96 -4.39
N ARG A 46 -12.01 0.06 -3.97
CA ARG A 46 -12.52 1.16 -4.79
C ARG A 46 -12.14 2.49 -4.14
N GLY A 47 -11.13 3.17 -4.68
CA GLY A 47 -10.63 4.45 -4.17
C GLY A 47 -9.57 4.35 -3.08
N LEU A 48 -9.24 5.49 -2.46
CA LEU A 48 -8.09 5.59 -1.54
C LEU A 48 -8.36 5.04 -0.14
N GLY A 49 -9.62 5.06 0.31
CA GLY A 49 -9.97 4.81 1.71
C GLY A 49 -9.45 5.91 2.66
N GLY A 50 -9.55 5.67 3.97
CA GLY A 50 -9.17 6.65 4.99
C GLY A 50 -7.65 6.82 5.18
N PHE A 51 -7.28 7.92 5.84
CA PHE A 51 -5.93 8.21 6.32
C PHE A 51 -5.99 9.09 7.57
N SER A 52 -5.17 8.81 8.58
CA SER A 52 -5.19 9.56 9.86
C SER A 52 -4.84 11.05 9.71
N ARG A 53 -4.06 11.41 8.68
CA ARG A 53 -3.71 12.79 8.36
C ARG A 53 -4.56 13.41 7.24
N GLY A 54 -5.66 12.77 6.87
CA GLY A 54 -6.54 13.22 5.80
C GLY A 54 -6.21 12.61 4.43
N VAL A 55 -7.25 12.43 3.62
CA VAL A 55 -7.18 11.74 2.32
C VAL A 55 -6.35 12.52 1.30
N GLU A 56 -6.39 13.86 1.33
CA GLU A 56 -5.63 14.69 0.39
C GLU A 56 -4.12 14.53 0.59
N PHE A 57 -3.67 14.47 1.85
CA PHE A 57 -2.27 14.24 2.14
C PHE A 57 -1.81 12.84 1.70
N LYS A 58 -2.66 11.81 1.89
CA LYS A 58 -2.42 10.47 1.36
C LYS A 58 -2.29 10.45 -0.17
N LYS A 59 -3.19 11.15 -0.86
CA LYS A 59 -3.18 11.27 -2.32
C LYS A 59 -1.87 11.88 -2.80
N ARG A 60 -1.43 12.99 -2.19
CA ARG A 60 -0.17 13.66 -2.56
C ARG A 60 1.06 12.78 -2.34
N LEU A 61 1.12 12.00 -1.24
CA LEU A 61 2.20 11.04 -1.02
C LEU A 61 2.25 9.97 -2.12
N LEU A 62 1.08 9.41 -2.48
CA LEU A 62 0.99 8.40 -3.53
C LEU A 62 1.36 8.96 -4.90
N GLU A 63 0.98 10.21 -5.20
CA GLU A 63 1.35 10.89 -6.45
C GLU A 63 2.86 11.14 -6.55
N LEU A 64 3.49 11.58 -5.46
CA LEU A 64 4.94 11.77 -5.40
C LEU A 64 5.70 10.45 -5.62
N GLU A 65 5.22 9.35 -5.03
CA GLU A 65 5.82 8.03 -5.20
C GLU A 65 5.57 7.43 -6.59
N ALA A 66 4.39 7.63 -7.16
CA ALA A 66 4.04 7.16 -8.49
C ALA A 66 4.81 7.88 -9.61
N GLY A 67 5.04 9.19 -9.44
CA GLY A 67 5.67 10.03 -10.44
C GLY A 67 5.03 9.88 -11.82
N LYS A 68 5.84 9.88 -12.88
CA LYS A 68 5.37 9.72 -14.27
C LYS A 68 4.83 8.32 -14.58
N ARG A 69 5.14 7.31 -13.75
CA ARG A 69 4.79 5.91 -14.02
C ARG A 69 3.36 5.56 -13.59
N GLY A 70 2.72 6.45 -12.81
CA GLY A 70 1.38 6.22 -12.27
C GLY A 70 1.36 5.23 -11.10
N LEU A 71 0.31 5.32 -10.29
CA LEU A 71 0.13 4.45 -9.13
C LEU A 71 -0.37 3.08 -9.58
N ARG A 72 0.31 2.00 -9.18
CA ARG A 72 -0.11 0.62 -9.42
C ARG A 72 -0.71 0.03 -8.14
N VAL A 73 -1.95 -0.45 -8.24
CA VAL A 73 -2.69 -0.99 -7.07
C VAL A 73 -2.79 -2.50 -7.16
N ILE A 74 -2.13 -3.18 -6.22
CA ILE A 74 -2.10 -4.62 -6.04
C ILE A 74 -3.40 -5.10 -5.40
N ARG A 75 -4.11 -5.99 -6.09
CA ARG A 75 -5.46 -6.47 -5.72
C ARG A 75 -5.54 -7.96 -5.40
N SER A 76 -4.47 -8.71 -5.62
CA SER A 76 -4.41 -10.13 -5.27
C SER A 76 -3.09 -10.51 -4.58
N VAL A 77 -3.09 -11.66 -3.91
CA VAL A 77 -1.91 -12.19 -3.20
C VAL A 77 -0.82 -12.58 -4.19
N GLU A 78 -1.24 -13.14 -5.33
CA GLU A 78 -0.37 -13.56 -6.42
C GLU A 78 0.34 -12.35 -7.05
N GLU A 79 -0.39 -11.25 -7.29
CA GLU A 79 0.18 -10.00 -7.78
C GLU A 79 1.17 -9.40 -6.78
N PHE A 80 0.89 -9.50 -5.47
CA PHE A 80 1.79 -9.00 -4.43
C PHE A 80 3.16 -9.69 -4.48
N TRP A 81 3.17 -11.03 -4.56
CA TRP A 81 4.43 -11.79 -4.63
C TRP A 81 5.17 -11.53 -5.94
N LYS A 82 4.45 -11.47 -7.06
CA LYS A 82 5.06 -11.13 -8.36
C LYS A 82 5.76 -9.77 -8.33
N VAL A 83 5.17 -8.76 -7.69
CA VAL A 83 5.81 -7.45 -7.54
C VAL A 83 7.07 -7.53 -6.69
N LEU A 84 7.04 -8.25 -5.56
CA LEU A 84 8.21 -8.40 -4.70
C LEU A 84 9.35 -9.17 -5.39
N GLU A 85 9.04 -10.19 -6.17
CA GLU A 85 10.04 -10.96 -6.95
C GLU A 85 10.69 -10.12 -8.04
N LEU A 86 9.90 -9.36 -8.82
CA LEU A 86 10.40 -8.51 -9.90
C LEU A 86 11.32 -7.41 -9.38
N GLU A 87 10.97 -6.83 -8.24
CA GLU A 87 11.74 -5.75 -7.63
C GLU A 87 12.95 -6.31 -6.88
N GLY A 88 12.86 -7.50 -6.27
CA GLY A 88 14.02 -8.20 -5.69
C GLY A 88 15.13 -8.46 -6.71
N ARG A 89 14.75 -8.84 -7.94
CA ARG A 89 15.70 -8.98 -9.07
C ARG A 89 16.32 -7.66 -9.53
N ALA A 90 15.67 -6.53 -9.27
CA ALA A 90 16.19 -5.21 -9.62
C ALA A 90 17.19 -4.65 -8.59
N VAL A 91 17.37 -5.31 -7.44
CA VAL A 91 18.36 -4.96 -6.40
C VAL A 91 19.65 -5.78 -6.53
N GLU A 92 19.62 -6.90 -7.25
CA GLU A 92 20.75 -7.82 -7.44
C GLU A 92 21.57 -7.58 -8.72
N GLY A 93 21.28 -6.52 -9.49
CA GLY A 93 22.02 -6.11 -10.70
C GLY A 93 22.43 -4.65 -10.65
#